data_AF-A0A2X2T047-F1
#
_entry.id   AF-A0A2X2T047-F1
#
_cell.length_a   1.000
_cell.length_b   1.000
_cell.length_c   1.000
_cell.angle_alpha   90.00
_cell.angle_beta   90.00
_cell.angle_gamma   90.00
#
_symmetry.space_group_name_H-M   'P 1'
#
loop_
_entity.id
_entity.type
_entity.pdbx_description
1 polymer ?
#
loop_
_entity_poly.entity_id
_entity_poly.type
_entity_poly.pdbx_seq_one_letter_code
_entity_poly.pdbx_strand_id
1 'polypeptide(L)'
;MEITKFSKDSTYQRISASYIDENFQLVPAEEAIKVRLRHIHGLRLTNKYSKHQAIQIHIREMNVSQATAYRDYSWAMQIFGELDKSDINAERAILADSYWQLYLMALKDRNLEQARKALDSYSRLFNFDKEEKEINFEKITANEYHIRMSRKSAKMLRAALATGVVDFNDIPATDAEYEDISEEPTDEATD
;
A
#
# COMPACT_ATOMS: atom_id res chain seq x y z
N MET A 1 -3.62 7.29 25.28
CA MET A 1 -4.07 6.51 24.11
C MET A 1 -5.21 7.30 23.49
N GLU A 2 -4.90 8.17 22.53
CA GLU A 2 -5.94 8.97 21.87
C GLU A 2 -6.72 8.09 20.90
N ILE A 3 -7.99 7.86 21.24
CA ILE A 3 -8.96 7.20 20.40
C ILE A 3 -9.39 8.26 19.38
N THR A 4 -8.85 8.18 18.16
CA THR A 4 -9.29 9.03 17.06
C THR A 4 -10.78 8.78 16.82
N LYS A 5 -11.61 9.79 17.14
CA LYS A 5 -13.06 9.78 16.91
C LYS A 5 -13.35 9.86 15.41
N PHE A 6 -13.31 8.74 14.70
CA PHE A 6 -14.03 8.62 13.43
C PHE A 6 -15.52 8.49 13.75
N SER A 7 -16.22 9.62 13.89
CA SER A 7 -17.63 9.68 14.29
C SER A 7 -18.62 9.28 13.18
N LYS A 8 -18.16 8.94 11.98
CA LYS A 8 -18.99 8.43 10.88
C LYS A 8 -18.31 7.21 10.28
N ASP A 9 -19.01 6.09 10.28
CA ASP A 9 -18.56 4.91 9.54
C ASP A 9 -18.32 5.28 8.08
N SER A 10 -17.17 4.86 7.56
CA SER A 10 -16.85 5.03 6.15
C SER A 10 -17.87 4.29 5.29
N THR A 11 -18.21 4.83 4.12
CA THR A 11 -19.09 4.16 3.14
C THR A 11 -18.66 2.72 2.86
N TYR A 12 -17.33 2.48 2.82
CA TYR A 12 -16.77 1.14 2.69
C TYR A 12 -17.16 0.20 3.85
N GLN A 13 -17.02 0.67 5.10
CA GLN A 13 -17.32 -0.13 6.29
C GLN A 13 -18.80 -0.49 6.36
N ARG A 14 -19.69 0.44 6.00
CA ARG A 14 -21.13 0.18 5.95
C ARG A 14 -21.50 -0.86 4.88
N ILE A 15 -20.91 -0.77 3.69
CA ILE A 15 -21.12 -1.77 2.65
C ILE A 15 -20.56 -3.13 3.09
N SER A 16 -19.38 -3.18 3.70
CA SER A 16 -18.80 -4.42 4.24
C SER A 16 -19.71 -5.04 5.33
N ALA A 17 -20.20 -4.23 6.27
CA ALA A 17 -21.12 -4.67 7.33
C ALA A 17 -22.41 -5.26 6.75
N SER A 18 -22.93 -4.72 5.63
CA SER A 18 -24.12 -5.23 4.96
C SER A 18 -23.97 -6.63 4.31
N TYR A 19 -22.76 -7.18 4.27
CA TYR A 19 -22.52 -8.57 3.88
C TYR A 19 -22.37 -9.52 5.08
N ILE A 20 -22.17 -8.98 6.28
CA ILE A 20 -22.03 -9.74 7.52
C ILE A 20 -23.37 -9.82 8.26
N ASP A 21 -24.11 -8.72 8.31
CA ASP A 21 -25.44 -8.63 8.94
C ASP A 21 -26.52 -8.44 7.86
N GLU A 22 -27.45 -9.39 7.79
CA GLU A 22 -28.58 -9.39 6.85
C GLU A 22 -29.61 -8.29 7.14
N ASN A 23 -29.68 -7.80 8.39
CA ASN A 23 -30.64 -6.77 8.79
C ASN A 23 -30.12 -5.33 8.56
N PHE A 24 -28.88 -5.16 8.10
CA PHE A 24 -28.26 -3.86 7.93
C PHE A 24 -28.80 -3.14 6.68
N GLN A 25 -29.50 -2.01 6.90
CA GLN A 25 -30.08 -1.22 5.83
C GLN A 25 -29.09 -0.19 5.26
N LEU A 26 -28.86 -0.27 3.95
CA LEU A 26 -28.04 0.68 3.21
C LEU A 26 -28.88 1.85 2.68
N VAL A 27 -28.23 3.00 2.50
CA VAL A 27 -28.82 4.13 1.79
C VAL A 27 -28.85 3.81 0.29
N PRO A 28 -29.82 4.29 -0.51
CA PRO A 28 -29.89 4.00 -1.95
C PRO A 28 -28.61 4.28 -2.74
N ALA A 29 -27.84 5.32 -2.34
CA ALA A 29 -26.54 5.62 -2.93
C ALA A 29 -25.49 4.52 -2.65
N GLU A 30 -25.53 3.91 -1.46
CA GLU A 30 -24.63 2.83 -1.06
C GLU A 30 -25.01 1.51 -1.73
N GLU A 31 -26.32 1.28 -1.94
CA GLU A 31 -26.85 0.16 -2.73
C GLU A 31 -26.29 0.19 -4.15
N ALA A 32 -26.28 1.37 -4.79
CA ALA A 32 -25.71 1.54 -6.13
C ALA A 32 -24.21 1.19 -6.17
N ILE A 33 -23.45 1.59 -5.15
CA ILE A 33 -22.03 1.22 -5.02
C ILE A 33 -21.90 -0.30 -4.82
N LYS A 34 -22.71 -0.90 -3.95
CA LYS A 34 -22.73 -2.35 -3.70
C LYS A 34 -22.94 -3.15 -4.99
N VAL A 35 -23.85 -2.69 -5.86
CA VAL A 35 -24.07 -3.28 -7.20
C VAL A 35 -22.83 -3.16 -8.08
N ARG A 36 -22.17 -1.99 -8.12
CA ARG A 36 -20.92 -1.79 -8.87
C ARG A 36 -19.80 -2.73 -8.40
N LEU A 37 -19.64 -2.88 -7.09
CA LEU A 37 -18.63 -3.78 -6.51
C LEU A 37 -18.89 -5.24 -6.90
N ARG A 38 -20.15 -5.69 -6.85
CA ARG A 38 -20.53 -7.04 -7.30
C ARG A 38 -20.24 -7.24 -8.78
N HIS A 39 -20.55 -6.23 -9.60
CA HIS A 39 -20.35 -6.28 -11.04
C HIS A 39 -18.87 -6.50 -11.40
N ILE A 40 -17.96 -5.64 -10.90
CA ILE A 40 -16.54 -5.75 -11.24
C ILE A 40 -15.91 -7.04 -10.71
N HIS A 41 -16.34 -7.52 -9.54
CA HIS A 41 -15.91 -8.81 -9.01
C HIS A 41 -16.45 -9.99 -9.85
N GLY A 42 -17.71 -9.92 -10.29
CA GLY A 42 -18.31 -10.93 -11.16
C GLY A 42 -17.61 -11.05 -12.52
N LEU A 43 -17.18 -9.94 -13.12
CA LEU A 43 -16.37 -9.95 -14.35
C LEU A 43 -15.07 -10.73 -14.17
N ARG A 44 -14.43 -10.60 -13.00
CA ARG A 44 -13.20 -11.32 -12.66
C ARG A 44 -13.45 -12.79 -12.37
N LEU A 45 -14.50 -13.11 -11.61
CA LEU A 45 -14.79 -14.48 -11.16
C LEU A 45 -15.38 -15.35 -12.27
N THR A 46 -16.40 -14.87 -12.97
CA THR A 46 -17.15 -15.65 -13.98
C THR A 46 -16.42 -15.70 -15.31
N ASN A 47 -15.96 -14.55 -15.80
CA ASN A 47 -15.41 -14.41 -17.15
C ASN A 47 -13.87 -14.49 -17.19
N LYS A 48 -13.21 -14.57 -16.02
CA LYS A 48 -11.75 -14.66 -15.87
C LYS A 48 -10.99 -13.54 -16.59
N TYR A 49 -11.60 -12.37 -16.71
CA TYR A 49 -10.92 -11.22 -17.31
C TYR A 49 -9.72 -10.77 -16.48
N SER A 50 -8.71 -10.20 -17.14
CA SER A 50 -7.60 -9.57 -16.42
C SER A 50 -8.10 -8.32 -15.67
N LYS A 51 -7.35 -7.87 -14.65
CA LYS A 51 -7.63 -6.63 -13.92
C LYS A 51 -7.92 -5.45 -14.86
N HIS A 52 -7.08 -5.27 -15.87
CA HIS A 52 -7.22 -4.15 -16.80
C HIS A 52 -8.49 -4.27 -17.65
N GLN A 53 -8.78 -5.46 -18.17
CA GLN A 53 -9.99 -5.72 -18.95
C GLN A 53 -11.25 -5.50 -18.11
N ALA A 54 -11.29 -6.03 -16.89
CA ALA A 54 -12.42 -5.88 -15.98
C ALA A 54 -12.70 -4.40 -15.66
N ILE A 55 -11.65 -3.58 -15.43
CA ILE A 55 -11.80 -2.15 -15.17
C ILE A 55 -12.35 -1.41 -16.40
N GLN A 56 -11.84 -1.70 -17.60
CA GLN A 56 -12.31 -1.04 -18.83
C GLN A 56 -13.78 -1.38 -19.14
N ILE A 57 -14.16 -2.64 -18.97
CA ILE A 57 -15.54 -3.09 -19.14
C ILE A 57 -16.43 -2.42 -18.07
N HIS A 58 -15.99 -2.39 -16.82
CA HIS A 58 -16.75 -1.76 -15.73
C HIS A 58 -16.97 -0.26 -15.94
N ILE A 59 -15.97 0.47 -16.44
CA ILE A 59 -16.10 1.89 -16.81
C ILE A 59 -17.20 2.06 -17.87
N ARG A 60 -17.20 1.20 -18.90
CA ARG A 60 -18.16 1.26 -20.00
C ARG A 60 -19.58 0.93 -19.57
N GLU A 61 -19.75 -0.13 -18.78
CA GLU A 61 -21.07 -0.67 -18.43
C GLU A 61 -21.73 0.11 -17.27
N MET A 62 -20.94 0.56 -16.29
CA MET A 62 -21.46 1.30 -15.14
C MET A 62 -21.31 2.82 -15.27
N ASN A 63 -20.77 3.31 -16.39
CA ASN A 63 -20.56 4.72 -16.71
C ASN A 63 -19.89 5.52 -15.57
N VAL A 64 -18.80 4.97 -15.02
CA VAL A 64 -18.03 5.58 -13.93
C VAL A 64 -16.70 6.13 -14.41
N SER A 65 -16.18 7.15 -13.73
CA SER A 65 -14.83 7.65 -14.01
C SER A 65 -13.77 6.59 -13.72
N GLN A 66 -12.64 6.67 -14.41
CA GLN A 66 -11.52 5.74 -14.23
C GLN A 66 -11.07 5.65 -12.77
N ALA A 67 -10.94 6.80 -12.09
CA ALA A 67 -10.57 6.85 -10.67
C ALA A 67 -11.57 6.09 -9.77
N THR A 68 -12.86 6.19 -10.09
CA THR A 68 -13.91 5.48 -9.35
C THR A 68 -13.85 3.97 -9.62
N ALA A 69 -13.63 3.56 -10.87
CA ALA A 69 -13.49 2.15 -11.22
C ALA A 69 -12.29 1.47 -10.53
N TYR A 70 -11.16 2.17 -10.39
CA TYR A 70 -10.02 1.65 -9.62
C TYR A 70 -10.33 1.53 -8.13
N ARG A 71 -11.06 2.49 -7.56
CA ARG A 71 -11.52 2.43 -6.16
C ARG A 71 -12.48 1.27 -5.95
N ASP A 72 -13.47 1.14 -6.83
CA ASP A 72 -14.46 0.06 -6.80
C ASP A 72 -13.77 -1.31 -6.95
N TYR A 73 -12.76 -1.43 -7.84
CA TYR A 73 -11.94 -2.65 -7.93
C TYR A 73 -11.26 -2.97 -6.61
N SER A 74 -10.58 -1.99 -6.00
CA SER A 74 -9.87 -2.18 -4.74
C SER A 74 -10.80 -2.61 -3.62
N TRP A 75 -11.95 -1.95 -3.49
CA TRP A 75 -12.95 -2.29 -2.45
C TRP A 75 -13.57 -3.66 -2.71
N ALA A 76 -13.86 -3.99 -3.96
CA ALA A 76 -14.39 -5.30 -4.31
C ALA A 76 -13.42 -6.43 -3.95
N MET A 77 -12.12 -6.28 -4.25
CA MET A 77 -11.11 -7.26 -3.85
C MET A 77 -10.94 -7.35 -2.33
N GLN A 78 -11.06 -6.26 -1.60
CA GLN A 78 -10.96 -6.29 -0.13
C GLN A 78 -12.17 -6.97 0.53
N ILE A 79 -13.38 -6.78 0.00
CA ILE A 79 -14.62 -7.35 0.57
C ILE A 79 -14.78 -8.81 0.16
N PHE A 80 -14.58 -9.14 -1.12
CA PHE A 80 -14.86 -10.48 -1.65
C PHE A 80 -13.64 -11.40 -1.70
N GLY A 81 -12.43 -10.85 -1.50
CA GLY A 81 -11.17 -11.57 -1.58
C GLY A 81 -10.32 -11.17 -2.79
N GLU A 82 -9.01 -11.12 -2.59
CA GLU A 82 -8.06 -10.83 -3.67
C GLU A 82 -7.87 -12.06 -4.56
N LEU A 83 -8.41 -11.99 -5.78
CA LEU A 83 -8.26 -13.05 -6.78
C LEU A 83 -6.85 -13.11 -7.38
N ASP A 84 -6.11 -12.01 -7.33
CA ASP A 84 -4.75 -11.90 -7.89
C ASP A 84 -3.66 -12.25 -6.85
N LYS A 85 -4.03 -12.44 -5.58
CA LYS A 85 -3.03 -12.66 -4.53
C LYS A 85 -2.60 -14.12 -4.55
N SER A 86 -1.44 -14.39 -5.12
CA SER A 86 -0.72 -15.60 -4.80
C SER A 86 -0.11 -15.46 -3.40
N ASP A 87 -0.32 -16.48 -2.57
CA ASP A 87 0.37 -16.54 -1.29
C ASP A 87 1.86 -16.80 -1.58
N ILE A 88 2.72 -15.86 -1.19
CA ILE A 88 4.17 -15.97 -1.35
C ILE A 88 4.68 -17.27 -0.73
N ASN A 89 4.07 -17.73 0.37
CA ASN A 89 4.45 -18.99 1.00
C ASN A 89 4.02 -20.20 0.15
N ALA A 90 2.87 -20.13 -0.52
CA ALA A 90 2.43 -21.18 -1.44
C ALA A 90 3.33 -21.25 -2.69
N GLU A 91 3.68 -20.10 -3.29
CA GLU A 91 4.65 -20.05 -4.39
C GLU A 91 6.02 -20.56 -3.95
N ARG A 92 6.46 -20.20 -2.73
CA ARG A 92 7.71 -20.70 -2.14
C ARG A 92 7.69 -22.22 -1.98
N ALA A 93 6.59 -22.81 -1.55
CA ALA A 93 6.45 -24.26 -1.43
C ALA A 93 6.53 -24.97 -2.80
N ILE A 94 5.88 -24.42 -3.83
CA ILE A 94 5.95 -24.96 -5.20
C ILE A 94 7.38 -24.89 -5.75
N LEU A 95 8.07 -23.77 -5.51
CA LEU A 95 9.48 -23.62 -5.90
C LEU A 95 10.40 -24.58 -5.12
N ALA A 96 10.14 -24.79 -3.83
CA ALA A 96 10.89 -25.73 -3.00
C ALA A 96 10.82 -27.16 -3.56
N ASP A 97 9.62 -27.63 -3.92
CA ASP A 97 9.43 -28.95 -4.56
C ASP A 97 10.12 -29.03 -5.92
N SER A 98 10.05 -27.95 -6.71
CA SER A 98 10.69 -27.89 -8.02
C SER A 98 12.23 -27.99 -7.92
N TYR A 99 12.85 -27.27 -6.98
CA TYR A 99 14.29 -27.38 -6.74
C TYR A 99 14.70 -28.75 -6.20
N TRP A 100 13.87 -29.36 -5.37
CA TRP A 100 14.11 -30.72 -4.89
C TRP A 100 14.11 -31.74 -6.04
N GLN A 101 13.18 -31.62 -6.99
CA GLN A 101 13.16 -32.47 -8.18
C GLN A 101 14.41 -32.27 -9.05
N LEU A 102 14.84 -31.01 -9.27
CA LEU A 102 16.07 -30.71 -10.01
C LEU A 102 17.31 -31.31 -9.33
N TYR A 103 17.36 -31.28 -8.00
CA TYR A 103 18.41 -31.92 -7.22
C TYR A 103 18.45 -33.43 -7.45
N LEU A 104 17.30 -34.12 -7.38
CA LEU A 104 17.22 -35.56 -7.62
C LEU A 104 17.65 -35.94 -9.05
N MET A 105 17.28 -35.14 -10.05
CA MET A 105 17.73 -35.33 -11.43
C MET A 105 19.25 -35.17 -11.55
N ALA A 106 19.82 -34.12 -10.95
CA ALA A 106 21.26 -33.88 -10.98
C ALA A 106 22.06 -35.00 -10.27
N LEU A 107 21.53 -35.55 -9.17
CA LEU A 107 22.13 -36.72 -8.51
C LEU A 107 22.09 -37.97 -9.39
N LYS A 108 20.99 -38.22 -10.09
CA LYS A 108 20.86 -39.34 -11.02
C LYS A 108 21.92 -39.28 -12.12
N ASP A 109 22.20 -38.08 -12.62
CA ASP A 109 23.21 -37.81 -13.64
C ASP A 109 24.64 -37.66 -13.05
N ARG A 110 24.81 -37.87 -11.74
CA ARG A 110 26.07 -37.67 -10.98
C ARG A 110 26.70 -36.28 -11.17
N ASN A 111 25.89 -35.28 -11.50
CA ASN A 111 26.34 -33.91 -11.67
C ASN A 111 26.26 -33.16 -10.34
N LEU A 112 27.31 -33.30 -9.54
CA LEU A 112 27.37 -32.75 -8.19
C LEU A 112 27.34 -31.22 -8.15
N GLU A 113 27.87 -30.55 -9.18
CA GLU A 113 27.85 -29.08 -9.24
C GLU A 113 26.43 -28.53 -9.45
N GLN A 114 25.64 -29.18 -10.31
CA GLN A 114 24.24 -28.80 -10.48
C GLN A 114 23.39 -29.15 -9.26
N ALA A 115 23.68 -30.28 -8.61
CA ALA A 115 23.03 -30.64 -7.36
C ALA A 115 23.27 -29.58 -6.26
N ARG A 116 24.52 -29.10 -6.13
CA ARG A 116 24.85 -28.01 -5.21
C ARG A 116 24.09 -26.72 -5.52
N LYS A 117 24.04 -26.31 -6.80
CA LYS A 117 23.32 -25.09 -7.22
C LYS A 117 21.81 -25.16 -6.96
N ALA A 118 21.20 -26.35 -7.13
CA ALA A 118 19.80 -26.56 -6.80
C ALA A 118 19.54 -26.39 -5.29
N LEU A 119 20.42 -26.94 -4.44
CA LEU A 119 20.35 -26.79 -2.99
C LEU A 119 20.60 -25.36 -2.52
N ASP A 120 21.54 -24.63 -3.12
CA ASP A 120 21.79 -23.21 -2.81
C ASP A 120 20.55 -22.37 -3.15
N SER A 121 19.90 -22.65 -4.28
CA SER A 121 18.68 -21.97 -4.70
C SER A 121 17.50 -22.29 -3.76
N TYR A 122 17.40 -23.53 -3.30
CA TYR A 122 16.44 -23.95 -2.29
C TYR A 122 16.66 -23.22 -0.95
N SER A 123 17.90 -23.16 -0.47
CA SER A 123 18.24 -22.47 0.79
C SER A 123 17.85 -20.99 0.78
N ARG A 124 18.08 -20.31 -0.35
CA ARG A 124 17.72 -18.89 -0.55
C ARG A 124 16.23 -18.62 -0.46
N LEU A 125 15.36 -19.61 -0.71
CA LEU A 125 13.91 -19.42 -0.58
C LEU A 125 13.50 -19.09 0.85
N PHE A 126 14.18 -19.67 1.84
CA PHE A 126 13.80 -19.59 3.24
C PHE A 126 14.58 -18.54 4.04
N ASN A 127 15.56 -17.86 3.42
CA ASN A 127 16.39 -16.84 4.07
C ASN A 127 16.89 -17.27 5.47
N PHE A 128 17.42 -18.49 5.60
CA PHE A 128 17.92 -19.00 6.87
C PHE A 128 19.01 -18.10 7.51
N ASP A 129 19.70 -17.30 6.70
CA ASP A 129 20.75 -16.37 7.13
C ASP A 129 20.23 -15.04 7.70
N LYS A 130 18.92 -14.74 7.59
CA LYS A 130 18.34 -13.55 8.21
C LYS A 130 17.77 -13.93 9.56
N GLU A 131 18.48 -13.61 10.64
CA GLU A 131 17.89 -13.49 11.97
C GLU A 131 16.62 -12.63 11.85
N GLU A 132 15.53 -13.07 12.47
CA GLU A 132 14.19 -12.51 12.34
C GLU A 132 14.23 -10.98 12.37
N LYS A 133 13.87 -10.35 11.23
CA LYS A 133 13.72 -8.90 11.01
C LYS A 133 14.02 -8.07 12.27
N GLU A 134 15.28 -7.73 12.48
CA GLU A 134 15.63 -6.77 13.51
C GLU A 134 14.81 -5.51 13.27
N ILE A 135 13.90 -5.24 14.21
CA ILE A 135 13.10 -4.04 14.19
C ILE A 135 14.08 -2.90 14.40
N ASN A 136 14.35 -2.13 13.35
CA ASN A 136 15.23 -0.98 13.47
C ASN A 136 14.53 0.09 14.32
N PHE A 137 14.85 0.11 15.61
CA PHE A 137 14.24 0.98 16.61
C PHE A 137 14.42 2.47 16.29
N GLU A 138 15.47 2.86 15.56
CA GLU A 138 15.72 4.25 15.15
C GLU A 138 14.65 4.79 14.19
N LYS A 139 13.97 3.91 13.44
CA LYS A 139 12.85 4.31 12.57
C LYS A 139 11.53 4.44 13.32
N ILE A 140 11.46 3.92 14.55
CA ILE A 140 10.27 3.93 15.41
C ILE A 140 10.38 5.04 16.45
N THR A 141 11.59 5.47 16.80
CA THR A 141 11.82 6.63 17.65
C THR A 141 11.27 7.89 16.98
N ALA A 142 10.50 8.67 17.73
CA ALA A 142 9.91 9.91 17.27
C ALA A 142 11.02 10.94 17.03
N ASN A 143 11.37 11.16 15.76
CA ASN A 143 12.31 12.21 15.39
C ASN A 143 11.63 13.58 15.49
N GLU A 144 12.15 14.45 16.35
CA GLU A 144 11.66 15.81 16.51
C GLU A 144 12.38 16.75 15.54
N TYR A 145 11.69 17.13 14.46
CA TYR A 145 12.23 18.06 13.46
C TYR A 145 12.01 19.51 13.89
N HIS A 146 13.09 20.19 14.25
CA HIS A 146 13.08 21.61 14.60
C HIS A 146 13.18 22.47 13.34
N ILE A 147 12.03 22.85 12.76
CA ILE A 147 11.99 23.73 11.59
C ILE A 147 12.12 25.19 12.04
N ARG A 148 13.27 25.82 11.77
CA ARG A 148 13.45 27.27 11.96
C ARG A 148 12.83 28.04 10.80
N MET A 149 11.69 28.67 11.04
CA MET A 149 10.98 29.46 10.01
C MET A 149 11.34 30.94 10.07
N SER A 150 11.42 31.59 8.90
CA SER A 150 11.53 33.06 8.82
C SER A 150 10.28 33.74 9.42
N ARG A 151 10.42 34.98 9.90
CA ARG A 151 9.30 35.75 10.50
C ARG A 151 8.12 35.91 9.54
N LYS A 152 8.39 36.04 8.23
CA LYS A 152 7.38 36.16 7.17
C LYS A 152 6.59 34.85 7.01
N SER A 153 7.31 33.73 6.95
CA SER A 153 6.72 32.38 6.81
C SER A 153 5.90 31.99 8.04
N ALA A 154 6.36 32.32 9.25
CA ALA A 154 5.63 32.05 10.48
C ALA A 154 4.32 32.84 10.60
N LYS A 155 4.28 34.08 10.10
CA LYS A 155 3.05 34.90 10.08
C LYS A 155 2.02 34.32 9.10
N MET A 156 2.48 33.88 7.93
CA MET A 156 1.64 33.24 6.92
C MET A 156 1.10 31.89 7.42
N LEU A 157 1.94 31.06 8.06
CA LEU A 157 1.52 29.78 8.62
C LEU A 157 0.47 29.95 9.73
N ARG A 158 0.61 30.97 10.59
CA ARG A 158 -0.40 31.28 11.62
C ARG A 158 -1.73 31.74 11.02
N ALA A 159 -1.71 32.54 9.96
CA ALA A 159 -2.91 32.94 9.24
C ALA A 159 -3.60 31.72 8.59
N ALA A 160 -2.82 30.86 7.94
CA ALA A 160 -3.24 29.60 7.34
C ALA A 160 -3.89 28.63 8.33
N LEU A 161 -3.29 28.47 9.51
CA LEU A 161 -3.82 27.61 10.58
C LEU A 161 -5.13 28.16 11.17
N ALA A 162 -5.32 29.48 11.22
CA ALA A 162 -6.53 30.10 11.73
C ALA A 162 -7.71 29.98 10.75
N THR A 163 -7.45 30.02 9.44
CA THR A 163 -8.49 29.92 8.40
C THR A 163 -8.77 28.48 7.95
N GLY A 164 -7.85 27.55 8.22
CA GLY A 164 -7.98 26.13 7.84
C GLY A 164 -7.87 25.85 6.34
N VAL A 165 -7.75 26.89 5.51
CA VAL A 165 -7.55 26.83 4.06
C VAL A 165 -6.50 27.87 3.70
N VAL A 166 -5.52 27.46 2.90
CA VAL A 166 -4.46 28.31 2.36
C VAL A 166 -4.66 28.39 0.85
N ASP A 167 -4.93 29.60 0.36
CA ASP A 167 -4.93 29.86 -1.08
C ASP A 167 -3.49 30.11 -1.53
N PHE A 168 -3.00 29.27 -2.44
CA PHE A 168 -1.63 29.34 -2.96
C PHE A 168 -1.50 30.20 -4.23
N ASN A 169 -2.61 30.69 -4.78
CA ASN A 169 -2.59 31.48 -6.01
C ASN A 169 -2.14 32.93 -5.79
N ASP A 170 -2.35 33.48 -4.59
CA ASP A 170 -2.03 34.87 -4.25
C ASP A 170 -0.68 35.04 -3.55
N ILE A 171 0.14 33.99 -3.48
CA ILE A 171 1.48 34.07 -2.91
C ILE A 171 2.43 34.55 -4.00
N PRO A 172 3.07 35.74 -3.87
CA PRO A 172 4.17 36.11 -4.75
C PRO A 172 5.32 35.13 -4.46
N ALA A 173 5.47 34.13 -5.32
CA ALA A 173 6.67 33.32 -5.38
C ALA A 173 7.82 34.21 -5.86
N THR A 174 8.41 34.96 -4.93
CA THR A 174 9.73 35.54 -5.17
C THR A 174 10.73 34.41 -5.12
N ASP A 175 11.46 34.23 -6.22
CA ASP A 175 12.67 33.41 -6.27
C ASP A 175 13.59 33.85 -5.12
N ALA A 176 13.84 32.94 -4.18
CA ALA A 176 14.88 33.14 -3.18
C ALA A 176 16.20 32.70 -3.82
N GLU A 177 17.21 33.56 -3.79
CA GLU A 177 18.56 33.16 -4.16
C GLU A 177 19.04 32.08 -3.18
N TYR A 178 19.56 30.99 -3.74
CA TYR A 178 20.16 29.89 -2.98
C TYR A 178 21.48 30.37 -2.38
N GLU A 179 21.57 30.39 -1.04
CA GLU A 179 22.86 30.51 -0.33
C GLU A 179 23.25 29.13 0.23
N ASP A 180 24.47 28.69 -0.09
CA ASP A 180 25.09 27.53 0.55
C ASP A 180 25.39 27.88 2.01
N ILE A 181 24.73 27.19 2.94
CA ILE A 181 25.07 27.26 4.35
C ILE A 181 26.24 26.30 4.57
N SER A 182 27.45 26.78 4.39
CA SER A 182 28.67 26.09 4.82
C SER A 182 29.00 26.50 6.25
N GLU A 183 28.35 25.89 7.23
CA GLU A 183 28.88 25.86 8.59
C GLU A 183 29.05 24.40 9.01
N GLU A 184 30.33 24.00 9.13
CA GLU A 184 30.77 22.73 9.70
C GLU A 184 30.22 22.57 11.13
N PRO A 185 29.95 21.33 11.58
CA PRO A 185 29.52 21.08 12.94
C PRO A 185 30.70 21.33 13.89
N THR A 186 30.76 22.50 14.53
CA THR A 186 31.51 22.65 15.77
C THR A 186 30.67 22.12 16.92
N ASP A 187 30.87 20.84 17.20
CA ASP A 187 30.72 20.28 18.55
C ASP A 187 31.68 21.02 19.49
N GLU A 188 31.17 21.98 20.28
CA GLU A 188 31.82 22.38 21.53
C GLU A 188 30.80 22.36 22.66
N ALA A 189 30.81 21.25 23.39
CA ALA A 189 30.47 21.24 24.79
C ALA A 189 31.45 22.15 25.55
N THR A 190 30.95 23.04 26.41
CA THR A 190 31.63 23.43 27.66
C THR A 190 30.64 24.15 28.59
N ASP A 191 30.54 23.59 29.81
CA ASP A 191 30.04 24.07 31.11
C ASP A 191 28.61 24.61 31.28
#